data_AF-A0A0A9DQL8-F1
#
_entry.id   AF-A0A0A9DQL8-F1
#
_cell.length_a   1.000
_cell.length_b   1.000
_cell.length_c   1.000
_cell.angle_alpha   90.00
_cell.angle_beta   90.00
_cell.angle_gamma   90.00
#
_symmetry.space_group_name_H-M   'P 1'
#
loop_
_entity.id
_entity.type
_entity.pdbx_description
1 polymer ?
#
loop_
_entity_poly.entity_id
_entity_poly.type
_entity_poly.pdbx_seq_one_letter_code
_entity_poly.pdbx_strand_id
1 'polypeptide(L)'
;MQLLDKILDERVSLFDYELIVGDDGKRLLAFGKFAGRAGLIDFLHGLGQRYLSLGYSTPFLSLGQSHMYPSLAAAKAAVIAVGEEIATFGLPSGICPIVFVFTGSGNVSQGAQEIFKLLPHTFVDADKLPDISPARNLCDQSQSTKRVFQLYGCVVTSRDMVSHKDPTRHFDKADYYAHPEHYQSVFHETIAPYASVIVNCMYWERRFPRLLSIDQLQQLVKNGCPLVGVSDITCDIGGSIEFVNKSTSIERPFFRYNPTTNSYDLLSC
;
A
#
# COMPACT_ATOMS: atom_id res chain seq x y z
N MET A 1 9.77 31.84 -11.55
CA MET A 1 9.87 30.38 -11.37
C MET A 1 10.88 29.89 -12.40
N GLN A 2 12.07 29.43 -12.01
CA GLN A 2 13.24 29.34 -12.93
C GLN A 2 12.97 28.65 -14.28
N LEU A 3 12.22 27.52 -14.29
CA LEU A 3 11.86 26.83 -15.54
C LEU A 3 10.98 27.69 -16.45
N LEU A 4 9.93 28.31 -15.90
CA LEU A 4 9.01 29.15 -16.66
C LEU A 4 9.68 30.44 -17.14
N ASP A 5 10.53 31.03 -16.31
CA ASP A 5 11.31 32.22 -16.66
C ASP A 5 12.21 31.90 -17.87
N LYS A 6 12.89 30.75 -17.86
CA LYS A 6 13.73 30.29 -18.97
C LYS A 6 12.95 30.00 -20.26
N ILE A 7 11.75 29.43 -20.14
CA ILE A 7 10.85 29.18 -21.28
C ILE A 7 10.49 30.50 -21.99
N LEU A 8 10.18 31.54 -21.20
CA LEU A 8 9.86 32.86 -21.72
C LEU A 8 11.08 33.54 -22.36
N ASP A 9 12.23 33.49 -21.69
CA ASP A 9 13.48 34.09 -22.17
C ASP A 9 13.92 33.50 -23.52
N GLU A 10 13.85 32.18 -23.65
CA GLU A 10 14.22 31.46 -24.88
C GLU A 10 13.09 31.41 -25.91
N ARG A 11 11.90 31.93 -25.59
CA ARG A 11 10.70 31.93 -26.44
C ARG A 11 10.33 30.53 -26.95
N VAL A 12 10.47 29.52 -26.10
CA VAL A 12 10.12 28.13 -26.42
C VAL A 12 8.69 27.81 -25.95
N SER A 13 8.08 26.76 -26.51
CA SER A 13 6.76 26.28 -26.10
C SER A 13 6.88 25.07 -25.17
N LEU A 14 6.19 25.09 -24.04
CA LEU A 14 6.08 23.96 -23.13
C LEU A 14 4.81 23.16 -23.45
N PHE A 15 4.98 21.88 -23.78
CA PHE A 15 3.88 20.93 -23.90
C PHE A 15 3.87 20.02 -22.68
N ASP A 16 3.01 20.32 -21.72
CA ASP A 16 2.84 19.49 -20.54
C ASP A 16 1.91 18.31 -20.84
N TYR A 17 2.51 17.12 -20.97
CA TYR A 17 1.77 15.88 -21.27
C TYR A 17 0.84 15.45 -20.13
N GLU A 18 1.02 15.99 -18.93
CA GLU A 18 0.10 15.75 -17.81
C GLU A 18 -1.26 16.40 -18.01
N LEU A 19 -1.31 17.53 -18.72
CA LEU A 19 -2.53 18.30 -18.95
C LEU A 19 -3.26 17.92 -20.25
N ILE A 20 -2.74 16.94 -20.99
CA ILE A 20 -3.42 16.42 -22.19
C ILE A 20 -4.66 15.64 -21.78
N VAL A 21 -5.83 16.24 -22.01
CA VAL A 21 -7.15 15.67 -21.74
C VAL A 21 -7.90 15.40 -23.05
N GLY A 22 -8.76 14.37 -23.04
CA GLY A 22 -9.70 14.10 -24.12
C GLY A 22 -10.95 14.97 -24.02
N ASP A 23 -11.87 14.78 -24.98
CA ASP A 23 -13.13 15.52 -25.04
C ASP A 23 -14.02 15.30 -23.81
N ASP A 24 -13.81 14.21 -23.07
CA ASP A 24 -14.51 13.89 -21.82
C ASP A 24 -13.84 14.49 -20.57
N GLY A 25 -12.81 15.31 -20.75
CA GLY A 25 -12.02 15.94 -19.68
C GLY A 25 -11.08 14.97 -18.94
N LYS A 26 -10.96 13.71 -19.38
CA LYS A 26 -10.03 12.76 -18.75
C LYS A 26 -8.66 12.84 -19.37
N ARG A 27 -7.62 12.75 -18.53
CA ARG A 27 -6.22 12.69 -18.96
C ARG A 27 -5.99 11.48 -19.87
N LEU A 28 -5.41 11.71 -21.04
CA LEU A 28 -5.14 10.66 -22.04
C LEU A 28 -3.88 9.85 -21.72
N LEU A 29 -2.85 10.51 -21.17
CA LEU A 29 -1.56 9.90 -20.89
C LEU A 29 -1.39 9.71 -19.38
N ALA A 30 -1.55 8.48 -18.89
CA ALA A 30 -1.37 8.17 -17.47
C ALA A 30 -0.64 6.84 -17.25
N PHE A 31 0.27 6.83 -16.28
CA PHE A 31 1.05 5.64 -15.93
C PHE A 31 0.48 4.87 -14.73
N GLY A 32 -0.68 5.28 -14.20
CA GLY A 32 -1.19 4.78 -12.93
C GLY A 32 -1.29 3.25 -12.85
N LYS A 33 -1.85 2.58 -13.87
CA LYS A 33 -1.93 1.11 -13.89
C LYS A 33 -0.56 0.44 -13.88
N PHE A 34 0.42 1.00 -14.58
CA PHE A 34 1.78 0.48 -14.60
C PHE A 34 2.47 0.68 -13.25
N ALA A 35 2.31 1.85 -12.63
CA ALA A 35 2.82 2.12 -11.29
C ALA A 35 2.25 1.15 -10.26
N GLY A 36 0.94 0.89 -10.31
CA GLY A 36 0.28 -0.11 -9.46
C GLY A 36 0.87 -1.52 -9.60
N ARG A 37 1.07 -1.97 -10.85
CA ARG A 37 1.63 -3.29 -11.14
C ARG A 37 3.07 -3.41 -10.64
N ALA A 38 3.93 -2.47 -11.01
CA ALA A 38 5.33 -2.46 -10.61
C ALA A 38 5.47 -2.36 -9.08
N GLY A 39 4.75 -1.42 -8.46
CA GLY A 39 4.77 -1.19 -7.02
C GLY A 39 4.32 -2.39 -6.20
N LEU A 40 3.35 -3.18 -6.66
CA LEU A 40 3.00 -4.42 -5.96
C LEU A 40 4.03 -5.53 -6.20
N ILE A 41 4.56 -5.71 -7.42
CA ILE A 41 5.60 -6.71 -7.69
C ILE A 41 6.84 -6.45 -6.82
N ASP A 42 7.31 -5.20 -6.81
CA ASP A 42 8.45 -4.79 -5.99
C ASP A 42 8.18 -4.97 -4.51
N PHE A 43 6.97 -4.60 -4.04
CA PHE A 43 6.61 -4.82 -2.65
C PHE A 43 6.57 -6.31 -2.27
N LEU A 44 6.04 -7.20 -3.13
CA LEU A 44 6.03 -8.64 -2.84
C LEU A 44 7.46 -9.20 -2.71
N HIS A 45 8.40 -8.75 -3.56
CA HIS A 45 9.82 -9.06 -3.41
C HIS A 45 10.36 -8.62 -2.03
N GLY A 46 10.12 -7.35 -1.65
CA GLY A 46 10.54 -6.83 -0.34
C GLY A 46 9.86 -7.52 0.83
N LEU A 47 8.60 -7.96 0.66
CA LEU A 47 7.85 -8.71 1.66
C LEU A 47 8.49 -10.08 1.91
N GLY A 48 8.99 -10.75 0.86
CA GLY A 48 9.78 -11.97 1.00
C GLY A 48 11.02 -11.76 1.86
N GLN A 49 11.82 -10.74 1.54
CA GLN A 49 13.01 -10.37 2.34
C GLN A 49 12.64 -10.03 3.79
N ARG A 50 11.52 -9.31 3.99
CA ARG A 50 11.04 -8.93 5.31
C ARG A 50 10.64 -10.15 6.13
N TYR A 51 9.88 -11.08 5.58
CA TYR A 51 9.51 -12.31 6.28
C TYR A 51 10.73 -13.19 6.60
N LEU A 52 11.72 -13.26 5.71
CA LEU A 52 12.98 -13.95 6.01
C LEU A 52 13.71 -13.31 7.19
N SER A 53 13.76 -11.98 7.28
CA SER A 53 14.33 -11.27 8.44
C SER A 53 13.59 -11.55 9.76
N LEU A 54 12.34 -11.98 9.67
CA LEU A 54 11.50 -12.39 10.81
C LEU A 54 11.56 -13.90 11.08
N GLY A 55 12.41 -14.65 10.36
CA GLY A 55 12.59 -16.09 10.52
C GLY A 55 11.58 -16.96 9.75
N TYR A 56 10.82 -16.37 8.82
CA TYR A 56 9.85 -17.09 8.00
C TYR A 56 10.33 -17.25 6.56
N SER A 57 10.45 -18.50 6.10
CA SER A 57 10.63 -18.78 4.68
C SER A 57 9.27 -18.78 3.98
N THR A 58 9.08 -17.89 3.01
CA THR A 58 7.84 -17.71 2.26
C THR A 58 8.10 -17.76 0.75
N PRO A 59 7.13 -18.23 -0.07
CA PRO A 59 7.26 -18.28 -1.53
C PRO A 59 7.63 -16.92 -2.18
N PHE A 60 7.28 -15.79 -1.53
CA PHE A 60 7.63 -14.44 -1.98
C PHE A 60 9.14 -14.20 -2.16
N LEU A 61 10.00 -14.99 -1.49
CA LEU A 61 11.46 -14.91 -1.65
C LEU A 61 11.95 -15.22 -3.06
N SER A 62 11.17 -15.93 -3.87
CA SER A 62 11.52 -16.28 -5.24
C SER A 62 11.25 -15.16 -6.25
N LEU A 63 10.55 -14.09 -5.86
CA LEU A 63 10.25 -12.97 -6.75
C LEU A 63 11.47 -12.05 -6.86
N GLY A 64 11.81 -11.66 -8.09
CA GLY A 64 12.63 -10.49 -8.37
C GLY A 64 11.81 -9.20 -8.39
N GLN A 65 12.51 -8.06 -8.44
CA GLN A 65 11.92 -6.75 -8.66
C GLN A 65 11.38 -6.60 -10.09
N SER A 66 10.40 -5.72 -10.28
CA SER A 66 9.69 -5.46 -11.53
C SER A 66 10.63 -5.18 -12.71
N HIS A 67 11.69 -4.40 -12.50
CA HIS A 67 12.68 -4.04 -13.53
C HIS A 67 13.58 -5.21 -13.95
N MET A 68 13.63 -6.30 -13.17
CA MET A 68 14.44 -7.49 -13.49
C MET A 68 13.75 -8.38 -14.53
N TYR A 69 12.45 -8.19 -14.79
CA TYR A 69 11.72 -8.97 -15.77
C TYR A 69 11.73 -8.27 -17.14
N PRO A 70 11.91 -9.01 -18.24
CA PRO A 70 11.94 -8.44 -19.59
C PRO A 70 10.56 -7.97 -20.07
N SER A 71 9.48 -8.37 -19.40
CA SER A 71 8.11 -7.97 -19.74
C SER A 71 7.16 -8.16 -18.57
N LEU A 72 6.01 -7.50 -18.63
CA LEU A 72 4.90 -7.72 -17.68
C LEU A 72 4.44 -9.18 -17.69
N ALA A 73 4.44 -9.85 -18.84
CA ALA A 73 4.05 -11.26 -18.93
C ALA A 73 5.00 -12.15 -18.12
N ALA A 74 6.31 -11.92 -18.22
CA ALA A 74 7.32 -12.64 -17.44
C ALA A 74 7.17 -12.38 -15.94
N ALA A 75 6.95 -11.12 -15.54
CA ALA A 75 6.72 -10.76 -14.14
C ALA A 75 5.46 -11.43 -13.57
N LYS A 76 4.35 -11.44 -14.34
CA LYS A 76 3.11 -12.13 -13.94
C LYS A 76 3.30 -13.64 -13.83
N ALA A 77 4.05 -14.26 -14.73
CA ALA A 77 4.34 -15.68 -14.66
C ALA A 77 5.09 -16.05 -13.36
N ALA A 78 6.03 -15.22 -12.91
CA ALA A 78 6.71 -15.40 -11.63
C ALA A 78 5.75 -15.29 -10.44
N VAL A 79 4.84 -14.31 -10.45
CA VAL A 79 3.81 -14.18 -9.39
C VAL A 79 2.83 -15.35 -9.39
N ILE A 80 2.46 -15.88 -10.56
CA ILE A 80 1.62 -17.08 -10.69
C ILE A 80 2.31 -18.30 -10.06
N ALA A 81 3.59 -18.53 -10.34
CA ALA A 81 4.35 -19.64 -9.74
C ALA A 81 4.39 -19.54 -8.20
N VAL A 82 4.57 -18.33 -7.67
CA VAL A 82 4.45 -18.06 -6.22
C VAL A 82 3.04 -18.36 -5.71
N GLY A 83 2.02 -17.97 -6.46
CA GLY A 83 0.62 -18.26 -6.13
C GLY A 83 0.33 -19.76 -6.07
N GLU A 84 0.85 -20.54 -7.01
CA GLU A 84 0.74 -22.00 -7.05
C GLU A 84 1.42 -22.66 -5.84
N GLU A 85 2.61 -22.17 -5.46
CA GLU A 85 3.32 -22.64 -4.26
C GLU A 85 2.52 -22.34 -2.98
N ILE A 86 1.95 -21.14 -2.86
CA ILE A 86 1.07 -20.76 -1.74
C ILE A 86 -0.19 -21.63 -1.71
N ALA A 87 -0.81 -21.91 -2.87
CA ALA A 87 -1.99 -22.76 -2.94
C ALA A 87 -1.70 -24.21 -2.54
N THR A 88 -0.52 -24.71 -2.91
CA THR A 88 -0.12 -26.11 -2.66
C THR A 88 0.35 -26.34 -1.23
N PHE A 89 1.20 -25.45 -0.72
CA PHE A 89 1.89 -25.65 0.56
C PHE A 89 1.40 -24.73 1.67
N GLY A 90 0.63 -23.69 1.36
CA GLY A 90 0.21 -22.67 2.31
C GLY A 90 1.34 -21.75 2.75
N LEU A 91 0.99 -20.78 3.60
CA LEU A 91 1.92 -19.87 4.26
C LEU A 91 2.12 -20.27 5.73
N PRO A 92 3.26 -19.93 6.35
CA PRO A 92 3.49 -20.19 7.77
C PRO A 92 2.35 -19.62 8.63
N SER A 93 1.77 -20.43 9.53
CA SER A 93 0.64 -19.98 10.35
C SER A 93 0.96 -18.80 11.27
N GLY A 94 2.23 -18.60 11.63
CA GLY A 94 2.67 -17.47 12.43
C GLY A 94 2.52 -16.10 11.77
N ILE A 95 2.42 -16.05 10.43
CA ILE A 95 2.20 -14.80 9.67
C ILE A 95 0.78 -14.67 9.13
N CYS A 96 -0.07 -15.69 9.33
CA CYS A 96 -1.44 -15.71 8.83
C CYS A 96 -2.45 -15.27 9.90
N PRO A 97 -3.56 -14.61 9.49
CA PRO A 97 -3.86 -14.18 8.12
C PRO A 97 -3.01 -13.00 7.67
N ILE A 98 -2.75 -12.92 6.35
CA ILE A 98 -2.12 -11.73 5.73
C ILE A 98 -3.22 -10.94 5.03
N VAL A 99 -3.42 -9.69 5.45
CA VAL A 99 -4.43 -8.79 4.89
C VAL A 99 -3.74 -7.66 4.13
N PHE A 100 -3.97 -7.60 2.82
CA PHE A 100 -3.57 -6.50 1.94
C PHE A 100 -4.70 -5.48 1.80
N VAL A 101 -4.47 -4.27 2.28
CA VAL A 101 -5.40 -3.14 2.14
C VAL A 101 -4.95 -2.24 1.00
N PHE A 102 -5.79 -2.05 -0.01
CA PHE A 102 -5.55 -1.18 -1.15
C PHE A 102 -6.35 0.12 -0.96
N THR A 103 -5.68 1.28 -0.88
CA THR A 103 -6.36 2.57 -0.73
C THR A 103 -6.77 3.16 -2.07
N GLY A 104 -8.03 3.55 -2.20
CA GLY A 104 -8.60 4.09 -3.43
C GLY A 104 -8.96 3.03 -4.47
N SER A 105 -9.73 3.45 -5.47
CA SER A 105 -10.25 2.59 -6.56
C SER A 105 -9.76 3.03 -7.97
N GLY A 106 -8.78 3.93 -8.01
CA GLY A 106 -8.21 4.47 -9.25
C GLY A 106 -7.29 3.50 -9.99
N ASN A 107 -6.68 4.00 -11.06
CA ASN A 107 -5.80 3.22 -11.96
C ASN A 107 -4.65 2.52 -11.22
N VAL A 108 -4.04 3.18 -10.23
CA VAL A 108 -2.94 2.61 -9.43
C VAL A 108 -3.42 1.41 -8.62
N SER A 109 -4.51 1.57 -7.86
CA SER A 109 -5.12 0.48 -7.08
C SER A 109 -5.52 -0.69 -7.96
N GLN A 110 -6.13 -0.42 -9.13
CA GLN A 110 -6.49 -1.47 -10.09
C GLN A 110 -5.26 -2.22 -10.63
N GLY A 111 -4.17 -1.52 -10.92
CA GLY A 111 -2.92 -2.14 -11.36
C GLY A 111 -2.28 -3.02 -10.29
N ALA A 112 -2.30 -2.59 -9.03
CA ALA A 112 -1.84 -3.40 -7.91
C ALA A 112 -2.73 -4.63 -7.71
N GLN A 113 -4.05 -4.45 -7.69
CA GLN A 113 -5.02 -5.54 -7.59
C GLN A 113 -4.88 -6.56 -8.73
N GLU A 114 -4.51 -6.13 -9.94
CA GLU A 114 -4.26 -7.04 -11.07
C GLU A 114 -3.13 -8.03 -10.79
N ILE A 115 -2.07 -7.59 -10.11
CA ILE A 115 -0.96 -8.46 -9.68
C ILE A 115 -1.39 -9.30 -8.47
N PHE A 116 -2.08 -8.71 -7.49
CA PHE A 116 -2.55 -9.42 -6.30
C PHE A 116 -3.46 -10.59 -6.66
N LYS A 117 -4.33 -10.41 -7.66
CA LYS A 117 -5.29 -11.42 -8.13
C LYS A 117 -4.64 -12.68 -8.71
N LEU A 118 -3.34 -12.64 -9.00
CA LEU A 118 -2.57 -13.82 -9.44
C LEU A 118 -2.18 -14.74 -8.28
N LEU A 119 -2.24 -14.23 -7.04
CA LEU A 119 -2.08 -15.02 -5.84
C LEU A 119 -3.42 -15.68 -5.47
N PRO A 120 -3.42 -16.84 -4.81
CA PRO A 120 -4.64 -17.38 -4.22
C PRO A 120 -5.07 -16.45 -3.09
N HIS A 121 -6.27 -15.86 -3.18
CA HIS A 121 -6.74 -14.83 -2.24
C HIS A 121 -8.26 -14.87 -2.02
N THR A 122 -8.74 -14.15 -1.03
CA THR A 122 -10.15 -13.83 -0.83
C THR A 122 -10.32 -12.32 -0.66
N PHE A 123 -11.12 -11.67 -1.50
CA PHE A 123 -11.49 -10.27 -1.28
C PHE A 123 -12.57 -10.17 -0.21
N VAL A 124 -12.42 -9.21 0.70
CA VAL A 124 -13.38 -8.88 1.75
C VAL A 124 -13.67 -7.38 1.77
N ASP A 125 -14.90 -7.05 2.15
CA ASP A 125 -15.30 -5.67 2.38
C ASP A 125 -14.72 -5.14 3.71
N ALA A 126 -14.58 -3.82 3.83
CA ALA A 126 -13.93 -3.17 4.97
C ALA A 126 -14.63 -3.47 6.30
N ASP A 127 -15.96 -3.59 6.30
CA ASP A 127 -16.78 -3.92 7.47
C ASP A 127 -16.59 -5.37 7.95
N LYS A 128 -16.00 -6.24 7.12
CA LYS A 128 -15.70 -7.65 7.42
C LYS A 128 -14.30 -7.88 7.95
N LEU A 129 -13.44 -6.85 7.97
CA LEU A 129 -12.10 -6.97 8.55
C LEU A 129 -12.10 -7.43 10.02
N PRO A 130 -13.02 -6.96 10.90
CA PRO A 130 -13.07 -7.43 12.28
C PRO A 130 -13.44 -8.91 12.43
N ASP A 131 -14.12 -9.50 11.44
CA ASP A 131 -14.49 -10.91 11.43
C ASP A 131 -13.29 -11.83 11.10
N ILE A 132 -12.21 -11.25 10.53
CA ILE A 132 -10.96 -11.95 10.26
C ILE A 132 -10.13 -11.93 11.54
N SER A 133 -9.91 -13.10 12.13
CA SER A 133 -9.05 -13.24 13.32
C SER A 133 -7.70 -12.55 13.07
N PRO A 134 -7.33 -11.48 13.79
CA PRO A 134 -6.06 -10.82 13.57
C PRO A 134 -4.91 -11.81 13.82
N ALA A 135 -3.86 -11.72 13.02
CA ALA A 135 -2.64 -12.48 13.25
C ALA A 135 -2.12 -12.12 14.66
N ARG A 136 -2.00 -13.12 15.55
CA ARG A 136 -1.42 -12.90 16.89
C ARG A 136 0.00 -12.37 16.71
N ASN A 137 0.39 -11.37 17.51
CA ASN A 137 1.71 -10.73 17.55
C ASN A 137 2.83 -11.62 16.99
N LEU A 138 3.52 -11.14 15.94
CA LEU A 138 4.66 -11.84 15.33
C LEU A 138 5.78 -12.15 16.34
N CYS A 139 5.84 -11.42 17.44
CA CYS A 139 6.84 -11.57 18.50
C CYS A 139 6.55 -12.70 19.51
N ASP A 140 5.32 -13.24 19.58
CA ASP A 140 4.88 -14.16 20.65
C ASP A 140 4.70 -15.62 20.20
N GLN A 141 5.10 -15.98 18.96
CA GLN A 141 4.83 -17.33 18.45
C GLN A 141 6.05 -18.25 18.48
N SER A 142 5.92 -19.38 19.21
CA SER A 142 6.70 -20.59 18.94
C SER A 142 6.48 -20.98 17.49
N GLN A 143 7.55 -21.15 16.71
CA GLN A 143 7.49 -21.51 15.28
C GLN A 143 6.64 -22.78 15.08
N SER A 144 5.36 -22.60 14.76
CA SER A 144 4.49 -23.70 14.35
C SER A 144 4.85 -24.10 12.94
N THR A 145 5.11 -25.38 12.71
CA THR A 145 5.33 -25.94 11.37
C THR A 145 4.05 -25.99 10.54
N LYS A 146 2.90 -25.68 11.14
CA LYS A 146 1.60 -25.66 10.46
C LYS A 146 1.57 -24.54 9.42
N ARG A 147 1.22 -24.90 8.19
CA ARG A 147 0.94 -23.96 7.11
C ARG A 147 -0.55 -23.86 6.85
N VAL A 148 -1.04 -22.66 6.54
CA VAL A 148 -2.46 -22.38 6.29
C VAL A 148 -2.61 -21.43 5.11
N PHE A 149 -3.77 -21.48 4.48
CA PHE A 149 -4.13 -20.61 3.37
C PHE A 149 -5.07 -19.50 3.85
N GLN A 150 -4.53 -18.31 4.09
CA GLN A 150 -5.28 -17.15 4.58
C GLN A 150 -4.65 -15.84 4.06
N LEU A 151 -4.89 -15.54 2.78
CA LEU A 151 -4.49 -14.29 2.13
C LEU A 151 -5.74 -13.50 1.72
N TYR A 152 -5.87 -12.29 2.27
CA TYR A 152 -7.05 -11.45 2.07
C TYR A 152 -6.68 -10.14 1.36
N GLY A 153 -7.55 -9.71 0.45
CA GLY A 153 -7.49 -8.38 -0.15
C GLY A 153 -8.68 -7.54 0.32
N CYS A 154 -8.47 -6.27 0.62
CA CYS A 154 -9.54 -5.34 0.95
C CYS A 154 -9.29 -4.03 0.21
N VAL A 155 -10.29 -3.54 -0.53
CA VAL A 155 -10.20 -2.25 -1.21
C VAL A 155 -10.98 -1.24 -0.38
N VAL A 156 -10.29 -0.20 0.10
CA VAL A 156 -10.91 0.85 0.91
C VAL A 156 -10.99 2.15 0.11
N THR A 157 -12.09 2.86 0.26
CA THR A 157 -12.32 4.16 -0.38
C THR A 157 -12.53 5.24 0.67
N SER A 158 -12.71 6.50 0.26
CA SER A 158 -12.85 7.62 1.20
C SER A 158 -13.93 7.39 2.27
N ARG A 159 -15.02 6.68 1.92
CA ARG A 159 -16.10 6.33 2.87
C ARG A 159 -15.65 5.43 4.03
N ASP A 160 -14.61 4.64 3.81
CA ASP A 160 -14.10 3.65 4.76
C ASP A 160 -12.94 4.24 5.59
N MET A 161 -12.30 5.29 5.05
CA MET A 161 -11.09 5.90 5.61
C MET A 161 -11.38 7.11 6.50
N VAL A 162 -12.49 7.82 6.25
CA VAL A 162 -12.84 9.04 7.00
C VAL A 162 -14.31 9.02 7.46
N SER A 163 -14.57 9.72 8.56
CA SER A 163 -15.92 10.03 9.02
C SER A 163 -16.08 11.54 9.22
N HIS A 164 -17.33 12.00 9.14
CA HIS A 164 -17.64 13.38 9.46
C HIS A 164 -17.48 13.60 10.99
N LYS A 165 -16.94 14.75 11.40
CA LYS A 165 -16.69 15.08 12.82
C LYS A 165 -17.97 15.25 13.65
N ASP A 166 -19.04 15.74 13.01
CA ASP A 166 -20.40 15.70 13.56
C ASP A 166 -20.96 14.26 13.46
N PRO A 167 -21.24 13.58 14.58
CA PRO A 167 -21.71 12.20 14.61
C PRO A 167 -23.11 12.01 14.02
N THR A 168 -23.87 13.10 13.84
CA THR A 168 -25.21 13.03 13.24
C THR A 168 -25.18 13.02 11.71
N ARG A 169 -24.03 13.35 11.10
CA ARG A 169 -23.86 13.38 9.65
C ARG A 169 -23.16 12.11 9.15
N HIS A 170 -23.66 11.58 8.04
CA HIS A 170 -23.03 10.47 7.33
C HIS A 170 -21.95 10.97 6.37
N PHE A 171 -21.07 10.06 5.94
CA PHE A 171 -20.09 10.36 4.90
C PHE A 171 -20.78 10.80 3.61
N ASP A 172 -20.44 11.98 3.11
CA ASP A 172 -20.80 12.44 1.77
C ASP A 172 -19.52 12.71 0.97
N LYS A 173 -19.43 12.09 -0.21
CA LYS A 173 -18.23 12.19 -1.03
C LYS A 173 -18.00 13.61 -1.54
N ALA A 174 -19.05 14.29 -2.02
CA ALA A 174 -18.92 15.63 -2.59
C ALA A 174 -18.53 16.64 -1.50
N ASP A 175 -19.18 16.56 -0.33
CA ASP A 175 -18.88 17.36 0.85
C ASP A 175 -17.45 17.11 1.34
N TYR A 176 -16.98 15.86 1.37
CA TYR A 176 -15.59 15.54 1.74
C TYR A 176 -14.55 16.20 0.82
N TYR A 177 -14.76 16.17 -0.50
CA TYR A 177 -13.81 16.81 -1.44
C TYR A 177 -13.89 18.34 -1.44
N ALA A 178 -15.04 18.92 -1.07
CA ALA A 178 -15.22 20.36 -0.93
C ALA A 178 -14.69 20.89 0.42
N HIS A 179 -14.98 20.17 1.51
CA HIS A 179 -14.78 20.56 2.91
C HIS A 179 -14.09 19.45 3.73
N PRO A 180 -12.86 19.04 3.39
CA PRO A 180 -12.17 17.96 4.09
C PRO A 180 -11.91 18.28 5.58
N GLU A 181 -11.89 19.55 5.97
CA GLU A 181 -11.76 20.01 7.35
C GLU A 181 -12.90 19.53 8.28
N HIS A 182 -14.06 19.19 7.73
CA HIS A 182 -15.18 18.63 8.47
C HIS A 182 -15.02 17.13 8.77
N TYR A 183 -13.99 16.49 8.21
CA TYR A 183 -13.77 15.06 8.34
C TYR A 183 -12.53 14.75 9.17
N GLN A 184 -12.52 13.56 9.76
CA GLN A 184 -11.37 13.00 10.46
C GLN A 184 -11.10 11.58 9.97
N SER A 185 -9.83 11.16 10.04
CA SER A 185 -9.47 9.79 9.70
C SER A 185 -9.94 8.82 10.78
N VAL A 186 -10.65 7.78 10.36
CA VAL A 186 -11.01 6.61 11.17
C VAL A 186 -10.17 5.39 10.80
N PHE A 187 -9.27 5.53 9.83
CA PHE A 187 -8.47 4.44 9.27
C PHE A 187 -7.67 3.68 10.34
N HIS A 188 -7.11 4.40 11.31
CA HIS A 188 -6.37 3.83 12.44
C HIS A 188 -7.22 2.96 13.38
N GLU A 189 -8.55 3.12 13.38
CA GLU A 189 -9.47 2.36 14.24
C GLU A 189 -10.16 1.23 13.46
N THR A 190 -10.52 1.48 12.20
CA THR A 190 -11.38 0.58 11.44
C THR A 190 -10.62 -0.34 10.49
N ILE A 191 -9.45 0.08 9.97
CA ILE A 191 -8.73 -0.64 8.92
C ILE A 191 -7.33 -1.07 9.37
N ALA A 192 -6.51 -0.13 9.84
CA ALA A 192 -5.11 -0.36 10.20
C ALA A 192 -4.89 -1.45 11.26
N PRO A 193 -5.79 -1.68 12.26
CA PRO A 193 -5.63 -2.78 13.21
C PRO A 193 -5.61 -4.17 12.57
N TYR A 194 -6.16 -4.31 11.36
CA TYR A 194 -6.27 -5.60 10.65
C TYR A 194 -5.30 -5.70 9.46
N ALA A 195 -4.68 -4.60 9.06
CA ALA A 195 -3.86 -4.52 7.85
C ALA A 195 -2.45 -5.07 8.10
N SER A 196 -2.10 -6.21 7.50
CA SER A 196 -0.71 -6.69 7.45
C SER A 196 0.12 -5.89 6.45
N VAL A 197 -0.51 -5.45 5.35
CA VAL A 197 0.11 -4.67 4.29
C VAL A 197 -0.83 -3.55 3.90
N ILE A 198 -0.30 -2.33 3.77
CA ILE A 198 -1.01 -1.19 3.18
C ILE A 198 -0.39 -0.91 1.81
N VAL A 199 -1.20 -0.97 0.76
CA VAL A 199 -0.83 -0.57 -0.61
C VAL A 199 -1.48 0.79 -0.88
N ASN A 200 -0.74 1.87 -0.65
CA ASN A 200 -1.26 3.23 -0.77
C ASN A 200 -1.31 3.66 -2.24
N CYS A 201 -2.52 3.84 -2.77
CA CYS A 201 -2.78 4.14 -4.18
C CYS A 201 -3.73 5.33 -4.38
N MET A 202 -3.98 6.12 -3.33
CA MET A 202 -4.90 7.26 -3.35
C MET A 202 -4.18 8.60 -3.46
N TYR A 203 -4.77 9.55 -4.18
CA TYR A 203 -4.30 10.93 -4.12
C TYR A 203 -4.51 11.51 -2.72
N TRP A 204 -3.54 12.29 -2.24
CA TRP A 204 -3.63 13.03 -1.00
C TRP A 204 -2.98 14.41 -1.14
N GLU A 205 -3.52 15.40 -0.43
CA GLU A 205 -2.92 16.72 -0.30
C GLU A 205 -3.20 17.25 1.11
N ARG A 206 -2.43 18.25 1.54
CA ARG A 206 -2.35 18.70 2.94
C ARG A 206 -3.69 19.06 3.60
N ARG A 207 -4.70 19.47 2.83
CA ARG A 207 -6.03 19.80 3.37
C ARG A 207 -6.84 18.58 3.78
N PHE A 208 -6.49 17.39 3.26
CA PHE A 208 -7.15 16.14 3.65
C PHE A 208 -6.53 15.57 4.93
N PRO A 209 -7.34 14.89 5.78
CA PRO A 209 -6.79 14.19 6.94
C PRO A 209 -5.80 13.11 6.49
N ARG A 210 -4.73 12.92 7.27
CA ARG A 210 -3.81 11.79 7.10
C ARG A 210 -4.53 10.49 7.42
N LEU A 211 -4.19 9.41 6.74
CA LEU A 211 -4.71 8.07 7.06
C LEU A 211 -4.14 7.58 8.39
N LEU A 212 -2.83 7.66 8.56
CA LEU A 212 -2.15 7.11 9.73
C LEU A 212 -0.99 8.02 10.17
N SER A 213 -1.07 8.52 11.39
CA SER A 213 -0.01 9.29 12.05
C SER A 213 1.02 8.38 12.73
N ILE A 214 2.18 8.95 13.08
CA ILE A 214 3.19 8.28 13.89
C ILE A 214 2.60 7.85 15.25
N ASP A 215 1.88 8.75 15.92
CA ASP A 215 1.26 8.48 17.22
C ASP A 215 0.24 7.34 17.14
N GLN A 216 -0.60 7.34 16.09
CA GLN A 216 -1.57 6.27 15.86
C GLN A 216 -0.88 4.93 15.59
N LEU A 217 0.18 4.91 14.77
CA LEU A 217 0.96 3.69 14.55
C LEU A 217 1.61 3.20 15.85
N GLN A 218 2.14 4.08 16.69
CA GLN A 218 2.72 3.71 17.99
C GLN A 218 1.69 3.09 18.92
N GLN A 219 0.46 3.63 18.95
CA GLN A 219 -0.65 3.05 19.72
C GLN A 219 -1.05 1.68 19.18
N LEU A 220 -1.17 1.53 17.85
CA LEU A 220 -1.45 0.25 17.22
C LEU A 220 -0.40 -0.80 17.58
N VAL A 221 0.89 -0.44 17.54
CA VAL A 221 1.99 -1.36 17.87
C VAL A 221 1.90 -1.83 19.32
N LYS A 222 1.54 -0.94 20.26
CA LYS A 222 1.30 -1.33 21.66
C LYS A 222 0.12 -2.30 21.81
N ASN A 223 -0.87 -2.21 20.94
CA ASN A 223 -2.07 -3.05 20.94
C ASN A 223 -1.92 -4.34 20.10
N GLY A 224 -0.75 -4.56 19.48
CA GLY A 224 -0.46 -5.72 18.66
C GLY A 224 -0.77 -5.56 17.17
N CYS A 225 -0.22 -4.52 16.55
CA CYS A 225 -0.40 -4.22 15.14
C CYS A 225 0.15 -5.35 14.23
N PRO A 226 -0.64 -5.85 13.26
CA PRO A 226 -0.17 -6.84 12.30
C PRO A 226 0.64 -6.24 11.13
N LEU A 227 0.76 -4.91 11.05
CA LEU A 227 1.39 -4.22 9.93
C LEU A 227 2.87 -4.59 9.78
N VAL A 228 3.20 -5.20 8.64
CA VAL A 228 4.56 -5.63 8.27
C VAL A 228 5.21 -4.67 7.29
N GLY A 229 4.42 -4.02 6.41
CA GLY A 229 4.96 -3.12 5.41
C GLY A 229 3.92 -2.24 4.73
N VAL A 230 4.41 -1.15 4.13
CA VAL A 230 3.64 -0.20 3.34
C VAL A 230 4.26 -0.11 1.95
N SER A 231 3.47 -0.34 0.90
CA SER A 231 3.82 0.01 -0.47
C SER A 231 3.18 1.35 -0.80
N ASP A 232 3.93 2.44 -0.66
CA ASP A 232 3.44 3.77 -0.97
C ASP A 232 3.73 4.15 -2.42
N ILE A 233 2.77 3.85 -3.31
CA ILE A 233 2.91 4.08 -4.76
C ILE A 233 2.67 5.55 -5.11
N THR A 234 2.05 6.31 -4.20
CA THR A 234 1.82 7.76 -4.37
C THR A 234 3.11 8.55 -4.14
N CYS A 235 3.99 8.02 -3.28
CA CYS A 235 5.29 8.60 -2.93
C CYS A 235 5.19 10.02 -2.34
N ASP A 236 4.12 10.31 -1.60
CA ASP A 236 3.95 11.57 -0.89
C ASP A 236 4.79 11.58 0.40
N ILE A 237 5.97 12.22 0.35
CA ILE A 237 6.88 12.30 1.50
C ILE A 237 6.21 13.02 2.68
N GLY A 238 6.06 12.30 3.79
CA GLY A 238 5.34 12.77 4.97
C GLY A 238 3.89 13.11 4.64
N GLY A 239 3.27 12.37 3.71
CA GLY A 239 1.92 12.58 3.19
C GLY A 239 0.82 11.85 3.96
N SER A 240 -0.05 11.13 3.26
CA SER A 240 -1.20 10.43 3.89
C SER A 240 -0.79 9.42 4.97
N ILE A 241 0.40 8.84 4.85
CA ILE A 241 1.03 7.97 5.85
C ILE A 241 2.26 8.70 6.40
N GLU A 242 2.15 9.24 7.62
CA GLU A 242 3.11 10.24 8.12
C GLU A 242 4.55 9.75 8.21
N PHE A 243 4.74 8.48 8.60
CA PHE A 243 6.06 7.88 8.76
C PHE A 243 6.74 7.46 7.45
N VAL A 244 6.10 7.67 6.28
CA VAL A 244 6.78 7.54 4.98
C VAL A 244 7.50 8.85 4.68
N ASN A 245 8.65 9.07 5.32
CA ASN A 245 9.34 10.37 5.31
C ASN A 245 10.45 10.51 4.25
N LYS A 246 10.63 9.51 3.39
CA LYS A 246 11.65 9.51 2.34
C LYS A 246 11.18 8.69 1.15
N SER A 247 11.69 9.01 -0.02
CA SER A 247 11.57 8.17 -1.22
C SER A 247 12.68 7.13 -1.28
N THR A 248 12.43 6.05 -2.01
CA THR A 248 13.41 4.99 -2.32
C THR A 248 13.84 5.07 -3.78
N SER A 249 14.93 4.37 -4.11
CA SER A 249 15.41 4.23 -5.49
C SER A 249 15.43 2.77 -5.89
N ILE A 250 15.67 2.48 -7.18
CA ILE A 250 15.77 1.09 -7.67
C ILE A 250 16.89 0.34 -6.93
N GLU A 251 18.01 1.01 -6.67
CA GLU A 251 19.19 0.46 -5.99
C GLU A 251 18.98 0.31 -4.47
N ARG A 252 18.07 1.10 -3.89
CA ARG A 252 17.75 1.08 -2.45
C ARG A 252 16.23 1.13 -2.29
N PRO A 253 15.52 0.03 -2.64
CA PRO A 253 14.08 0.02 -2.84
C PRO A 253 13.27 0.07 -1.53
N PHE A 254 13.89 -0.23 -0.39
CA PHE A 254 13.22 -0.29 0.90
C PHE A 254 14.01 0.45 1.99
N PHE A 255 13.28 1.00 2.94
CA PHE A 255 13.82 1.44 4.22
C PHE A 255 12.95 0.88 5.34
N ARG A 256 13.51 0.79 6.54
CA ARG A 256 12.78 0.36 7.73
C ARG A 256 12.48 1.55 8.62
N TYR A 257 11.24 1.60 9.10
CA TYR A 257 10.83 2.51 10.16
C TYR A 257 10.61 1.72 11.45
N ASN A 258 11.15 2.21 12.56
CA ASN A 258 10.94 1.66 13.89
C ASN A 258 9.98 2.58 14.68
N PRO A 259 8.71 2.19 14.88
CA PRO A 259 7.73 3.03 15.56
C PRO A 259 8.04 3.22 17.05
N THR A 260 8.70 2.25 17.70
CA THR A 260 9.03 2.33 19.14
C THR A 260 10.08 3.39 19.44
N THR A 261 11.10 3.51 18.58
CA THR A 261 12.19 4.47 18.74
C THR A 261 12.04 5.70 17.84
N ASN A 262 11.01 5.75 17.00
CA ASN A 262 10.79 6.76 15.97
C ASN A 262 12.06 7.01 15.12
N SER A 263 12.65 5.93 14.62
CA SER A 263 13.92 5.96 13.88
C SER A 263 13.82 5.23 12.54
N TYR A 264 14.75 5.56 11.64
CA TYR A 264 14.77 5.02 10.30
C TYR A 264 16.12 4.35 10.01
N ASP A 265 16.05 3.08 9.66
CA ASP A 265 17.22 2.30 9.27
C ASP A 265 17.17 2.06 7.76
N LEU A 266 18.29 2.29 7.09
CA LEU A 266 18.45 1.78 5.73
C LEU A 266 18.72 0.29 5.84
N LEU A 267 17.88 -0.52 5.18
CA LEU A 267 18.19 -1.93 5.00
C LEU A 267 19.47 -1.98 4.16
N SER A 268 20.58 -2.35 4.78
CA SER A 268 21.74 -2.86 4.06
C SER A 268 21.35 -4.28 3.67
N CYS A 269 21.25 -4.52 2.36
CA CYS A 269 21.14 -5.87 1.82
C CYS A 269 22.27 -6.76 2.35
#